data_AF-A0A3P7KTH0-F1
#
_entry.id   AF-A0A3P7KTH0-F1
#
_cell.length_a   1.000
_cell.length_b   1.000
_cell.length_c   1.000
_cell.angle_alpha   90.00
_cell.angle_beta   90.00
_cell.angle_gamma   90.00
#
_symmetry.space_group_name_H-M   'P 1'
#
loop_
_entity.id
_entity.type
_entity.pdbx_description
1 polymer ?
#
loop_
_entity_poly.entity_id
_entity_poly.type
_entity_poly.pdbx_seq_one_letter_code
_entity_poly.pdbx_strand_id
1 'polypeptide(L)'
;MHSLELSPRPNPVILEALSLILLTLPPSRRRRLHHLIRFMNKIAANHCLQLDQQHSNRYAVLKGLSGCIVSMGLDSPPLSPSQCIHLVTVLLDFEHEIFAVPENLASEVDKIVQERQREKVIMTEQHPEKLSVPSEKQVHFCRPIETGEYETQNRHLNENLLELLEQICTDENLSIAEKRRRLKKVFIFKFLELIVLLISFSVLFPIDQNVSFMLPCIEL
;
A
#
# COMPACT_ATOMS: atom_id res chain seq x y z
N MET A 1 -6.88 -37.89 -12.88
CA MET A 1 -5.65 -37.25 -13.37
C MET A 1 -6.06 -36.01 -14.15
N HIS A 2 -6.09 -34.84 -13.51
CA HIS A 2 -6.37 -33.56 -14.18
C HIS A 2 -5.04 -32.82 -14.30
N SER A 3 -4.46 -32.85 -15.50
CA SER A 3 -3.43 -31.88 -15.87
C SER A 3 -4.07 -30.49 -15.78
N LEU A 4 -3.61 -29.66 -14.85
CA LEU A 4 -3.99 -28.25 -14.76
C LEU A 4 -3.32 -27.52 -15.93
N GLU A 5 -3.89 -27.65 -17.13
CA GLU A 5 -3.48 -26.92 -18.32
C GLU A 5 -3.66 -25.40 -18.13
N LEU A 6 -3.16 -24.62 -19.09
CA LEU A 6 -3.34 -23.17 -19.11
C LEU A 6 -4.84 -22.84 -18.95
N SER A 7 -5.19 -21.95 -18.02
CA SER A 7 -6.58 -21.55 -17.87
C SER A 7 -7.08 -20.92 -19.18
N PRO A 8 -8.33 -21.19 -19.61
CA PRO A 8 -8.92 -20.44 -20.71
C PRO A 8 -8.82 -18.95 -20.39
N ARG A 9 -8.47 -18.14 -21.40
CA ARG A 9 -8.28 -16.70 -21.20
C ARG A 9 -9.57 -16.09 -20.65
N PRO A 10 -9.54 -15.51 -19.45
CA PRO A 10 -10.71 -14.86 -18.88
C PRO A 10 -11.05 -13.59 -19.68
N ASN A 11 -12.31 -13.15 -19.59
CA ASN A 11 -12.76 -11.91 -20.21
C ASN A 11 -11.82 -10.74 -19.79
N PRO A 12 -11.37 -9.87 -20.70
CA PRO A 12 -10.49 -8.75 -20.36
C PRO A 12 -11.03 -7.87 -19.23
N VAL A 13 -12.35 -7.74 -19.11
CA VAL A 13 -13.01 -7.01 -18.01
C VAL A 13 -12.70 -7.65 -16.64
N ILE A 14 -12.60 -8.98 -16.58
CA ILE A 14 -12.26 -9.70 -15.33
C ILE A 14 -10.78 -9.48 -14.98
N LEU A 15 -9.89 -9.50 -15.97
CA LEU A 15 -8.46 -9.22 -15.75
C LEU A 15 -8.28 -7.79 -15.22
N GLU A 16 -8.93 -6.81 -15.85
CA GLU A 16 -8.89 -5.42 -15.40
C GLU A 16 -9.47 -5.25 -13.99
N ALA A 17 -10.61 -5.88 -13.69
CA ALA A 17 -11.19 -5.86 -12.35
C ALA A 17 -10.25 -6.48 -11.30
N LEU A 18 -9.59 -7.60 -11.62
CA LEU A 18 -8.58 -8.21 -10.74
C LEU A 18 -7.39 -7.27 -10.52
N SER A 19 -6.87 -6.63 -11.57
CA SER A 19 -5.77 -5.65 -11.45
C SER A 19 -6.16 -4.49 -10.53
N LEU A 20 -7.39 -3.98 -10.66
CA LEU A 20 -7.94 -2.93 -9.79
C LEU A 20 -8.08 -3.41 -8.34
N ILE A 21 -8.58 -4.63 -8.11
CA ILE A 21 -8.65 -5.22 -6.76
C ILE A 21 -7.24 -5.34 -6.15
N LEU A 22 -6.25 -5.82 -6.90
CA LEU A 22 -4.87 -5.92 -6.41
C LEU A 22 -4.23 -4.56 -6.13
N LEU A 23 -4.63 -3.50 -6.84
CA LEU A 23 -4.22 -2.12 -6.54
C LEU A 23 -4.74 -1.61 -5.19
N THR A 24 -5.85 -2.18 -4.67
CA THR A 24 -6.36 -1.85 -3.33
C THR A 24 -5.54 -2.47 -2.20
N LEU A 25 -4.73 -3.50 -2.50
CA LEU A 25 -3.83 -4.09 -1.51
C LEU A 25 -2.72 -3.08 -1.14
N PRO A 26 -2.31 -3.02 0.15
CA PRO A 26 -1.12 -2.29 0.55
C PRO A 26 0.08 -2.64 -0.32
N PRO A 27 0.89 -1.65 -0.75
CA PRO A 27 2.00 -1.88 -1.69
C PRO A 27 2.93 -3.02 -1.29
N SER A 28 3.26 -3.13 0.00
CA SER A 28 4.10 -4.20 0.55
C SER A 28 3.48 -5.59 0.37
N ARG A 29 2.16 -5.72 0.57
CA ARG A 29 1.44 -7.00 0.38
C ARG A 29 1.35 -7.37 -1.10
N ARG A 30 1.02 -6.41 -1.96
CA ARG A 30 0.97 -6.61 -3.42
C ARG A 30 2.32 -7.08 -3.98
N ARG A 31 3.44 -6.45 -3.56
CA ARG A 31 4.79 -6.83 -3.99
C ARG A 31 5.16 -8.25 -3.54
N ARG A 32 4.88 -8.61 -2.28
CA ARG A 32 5.13 -9.97 -1.77
C ARG A 32 4.33 -11.02 -2.54
N LEU A 33 3.06 -10.74 -2.82
CA LEU A 33 2.22 -11.61 -3.64
C LEU A 33 2.79 -11.76 -5.05
N HIS A 34 3.18 -10.66 -5.70
CA HIS A 34 3.77 -10.71 -7.04
C HIS A 34 5.05 -11.55 -7.08
N HIS A 35 5.94 -11.39 -6.10
CA HIS A 35 7.14 -12.22 -5.99
C HIS A 35 6.80 -13.71 -5.81
N LEU A 36 5.79 -14.03 -5.00
CA LEU A 36 5.36 -15.41 -4.81
C LEU A 36 4.83 -16.00 -6.13
N ILE A 37 3.98 -15.27 -6.86
CA ILE A 37 3.47 -15.73 -8.17
C ILE A 37 4.63 -15.93 -9.16
N ARG A 38 5.59 -15.01 -9.23
CA ARG A 38 6.78 -15.14 -10.10
C ARG A 38 7.65 -16.33 -9.72
N PHE A 39 7.81 -16.59 -8.43
CA PHE A 39 8.51 -17.76 -7.91
C PHE A 39 7.80 -19.06 -8.32
N MET A 40 6.47 -19.10 -8.17
CA MET A 40 5.64 -20.22 -8.61
C MET A 40 5.77 -20.48 -10.10
N ASN A 41 5.74 -19.43 -10.94
CA ASN A 41 5.97 -19.53 -12.39
C ASN A 41 7.34 -20.12 -12.72
N LYS A 42 8.40 -19.65 -12.04
CA LYS A 42 9.76 -20.18 -12.25
C LYS A 42 9.87 -21.66 -11.90
N ILE A 43 9.26 -22.10 -10.80
CA ILE A 43 9.31 -23.51 -10.40
C ILE A 43 8.46 -24.38 -11.32
N ALA A 44 7.25 -23.91 -11.67
CA ALA A 44 6.35 -24.61 -12.58
C ALA A 44 7.00 -24.90 -13.94
N ALA A 45 7.85 -23.99 -14.43
CA ALA A 45 8.60 -24.13 -15.68
C ALA A 45 9.99 -24.79 -15.55
N ASN A 46 10.45 -25.12 -14.33
CA ASN A 46 11.79 -25.68 -14.14
C ASN A 46 11.82 -27.18 -14.49
N HIS A 47 12.48 -27.55 -15.58
CA HIS A 47 12.63 -28.95 -16.00
C HIS A 47 13.72 -29.73 -15.25
N CYS A 48 14.64 -29.05 -14.58
CA CYS A 48 15.73 -29.67 -13.82
C CYS A 48 15.30 -30.08 -12.40
N LEU A 49 14.19 -29.53 -11.91
CA LEU A 49 13.61 -29.83 -10.62
C LEU A 49 12.40 -30.75 -10.81
N GLN A 50 12.22 -31.77 -9.97
CA GLN A 50 11.02 -32.60 -9.96
C GLN A 50 10.42 -32.59 -8.55
N LEU A 51 9.28 -31.92 -8.39
CA LEU A 51 8.62 -31.78 -7.09
C LEU A 51 7.79 -33.00 -6.69
N ASP A 52 7.26 -33.73 -7.68
CA ASP A 52 6.39 -34.87 -7.48
C ASP A 52 6.71 -35.94 -8.53
N GLN A 53 6.68 -37.21 -8.14
CA GLN A 53 7.00 -38.32 -9.05
C GLN A 53 5.88 -38.60 -10.06
N GLN A 54 4.64 -38.23 -9.72
CA GLN A 54 3.42 -38.55 -10.45
C GLN A 54 2.79 -37.33 -11.11
N HIS A 55 3.10 -36.12 -10.65
CA HIS A 55 2.48 -34.87 -11.11
C HIS A 55 3.51 -33.86 -11.64
N SER A 56 3.05 -32.95 -12.50
CA SER A 56 3.88 -31.85 -12.98
C SER A 56 4.22 -30.85 -11.85
N ASN A 57 5.35 -30.16 -11.97
CA ASN A 57 5.74 -29.10 -11.03
C ASN A 57 4.66 -28.03 -10.90
N ARG A 58 4.00 -27.67 -12.00
CA ARG A 58 2.86 -26.73 -12.01
C ARG A 58 1.73 -27.22 -11.09
N TYR A 59 1.34 -28.48 -11.22
CA TYR A 59 0.30 -29.05 -10.36
C TYR A 59 0.72 -29.05 -8.89
N ALA A 60 1.94 -29.49 -8.60
CA ALA A 60 2.47 -29.54 -7.23
C ALA A 60 2.50 -28.15 -6.58
N VAL A 61 2.95 -27.13 -7.33
CA VAL A 61 3.00 -25.73 -6.90
C VAL A 61 1.61 -25.16 -6.64
N LEU A 62 0.67 -25.33 -7.59
CA LEU A 62 -0.70 -24.83 -7.45
C LEU A 62 -1.40 -25.47 -6.26
N LYS A 63 -1.33 -26.81 -6.13
CA LYS A 63 -1.95 -27.54 -5.03
C LYS A 63 -1.36 -27.20 -3.67
N GLY A 64 -0.04 -27.02 -3.60
CA GLY A 64 0.68 -26.76 -2.35
C GLY A 64 0.51 -25.33 -1.82
N LEU A 65 0.39 -24.34 -2.71
CA LEU A 65 0.44 -22.93 -2.32
C LEU A 65 -0.88 -22.17 -2.45
N SER A 66 -1.89 -22.70 -3.16
CA SER A 66 -3.14 -21.97 -3.39
C SER A 66 -3.88 -21.60 -2.10
N GLY A 67 -3.89 -22.50 -1.11
CA GLY A 67 -4.55 -22.27 0.19
C GLY A 67 -3.86 -21.22 1.06
N CYS A 68 -2.55 -21.01 0.89
CA CYS A 68 -1.78 -20.03 1.66
C CYS A 68 -1.91 -18.61 1.09
N ILE A 69 -2.19 -18.48 -0.21
CA ILE A 69 -2.36 -17.18 -0.88
C ILE A 69 -3.74 -16.61 -0.59
N VAL A 70 -4.75 -17.47 -0.67
CA VAL A 70 -6.16 -17.12 -0.49
C VAL A 70 -6.59 -17.61 0.88
N SER A 71 -6.01 -17.03 1.93
CA SER A 71 -6.38 -17.36 3.31
C SER A 71 -7.58 -16.53 3.74
N MET A 72 -8.54 -17.20 4.38
CA MET A 72 -9.81 -16.61 4.83
C MET A 72 -9.59 -15.59 5.94
N GLY A 73 -10.19 -14.41 5.80
CA GLY A 73 -10.53 -13.59 6.96
C GLY A 73 -11.71 -14.22 7.70
N LEU A 74 -11.82 -13.97 9.00
CA LEU A 74 -12.82 -14.59 9.90
C LEU A 74 -14.28 -14.35 9.45
N ASP A 75 -14.54 -13.31 8.66
CA ASP A 75 -15.88 -12.77 8.39
C ASP A 75 -16.43 -13.06 6.98
N SER A 76 -15.72 -13.84 6.14
CA SER A 76 -16.13 -14.17 4.77
C SER A 76 -16.49 -15.64 4.63
N PRO A 77 -17.52 -16.02 3.84
CA PRO A 77 -17.73 -17.41 3.49
C PRO A 77 -16.46 -17.96 2.81
N PRO A 78 -16.03 -19.18 3.17
CA PRO A 78 -14.81 -19.78 2.65
C PRO A 78 -14.92 -20.00 1.14
N LEU A 79 -13.95 -19.51 0.36
CA LEU A 79 -13.78 -19.98 -1.02
C LEU A 79 -13.51 -21.48 -1.01
N SER A 80 -14.12 -22.22 -1.94
CA SER A 80 -13.86 -23.64 -2.04
C SER A 80 -12.41 -23.90 -2.49
N PRO A 81 -11.79 -25.05 -2.15
CA PRO A 81 -10.43 -25.34 -2.57
C PRO A 81 -10.22 -25.25 -4.09
N SER A 82 -11.23 -25.64 -4.88
CA SER A 82 -11.19 -25.52 -6.34
C SER A 82 -11.25 -24.07 -6.82
N GLN A 83 -11.99 -23.20 -6.15
CA GLN A 83 -12.02 -21.76 -6.44
C GLN A 83 -10.69 -21.09 -6.10
N CYS A 84 -10.07 -21.43 -4.97
CA CYS A 84 -8.74 -20.94 -4.61
C CYS A 84 -7.69 -21.34 -5.64
N ILE A 85 -7.69 -22.63 -6.04
CA ILE A 85 -6.79 -23.12 -7.10
C ILE A 85 -7.05 -22.37 -8.40
N HIS A 86 -8.31 -22.19 -8.80
CA HIS A 86 -8.67 -21.49 -10.03
C HIS A 86 -8.20 -20.03 -10.02
N LEU A 87 -8.46 -19.29 -8.94
CA LEU A 87 -8.00 -17.90 -8.78
C LEU A 87 -6.48 -17.81 -8.87
N VAL A 88 -5.76 -18.67 -8.15
CA VAL A 88 -4.29 -18.66 -8.16
C VAL A 88 -3.74 -19.10 -9.52
N THR A 89 -4.45 -19.98 -10.24
CA THR A 89 -4.12 -20.34 -11.63
C THR A 89 -4.23 -19.11 -12.55
N VAL A 90 -5.31 -18.33 -12.43
CA VAL A 90 -5.48 -17.08 -13.19
C VAL A 90 -4.39 -16.06 -12.86
N LEU A 91 -4.06 -15.87 -11.56
CA LEU A 91 -2.96 -14.99 -11.14
C LEU A 91 -1.61 -15.40 -11.74
N LEU A 92 -1.39 -16.71 -11.87
CA LEU A 92 -0.15 -17.29 -12.34
C LEU A 92 -0.03 -17.22 -13.87
N ASP A 93 -1.10 -17.52 -14.61
CA ASP A 93 -1.12 -17.52 -16.07
C ASP A 93 -1.13 -16.10 -16.67
N PHE A 94 -1.77 -15.15 -15.99
CA PHE A 94 -1.91 -13.76 -16.45
C PHE A 94 -1.14 -12.76 -15.56
N GLU A 95 -0.02 -13.21 -14.97
CA GLU A 95 0.80 -12.43 -14.03
C GLU A 95 1.09 -11.01 -14.54
N HIS A 96 1.57 -10.88 -15.78
CA HIS A 96 1.97 -9.58 -16.32
C HIS A 96 0.80 -8.62 -16.51
N GLU A 97 -0.38 -9.12 -16.93
CA GLU A 97 -1.58 -8.31 -17.14
C GLU A 97 -2.21 -7.90 -15.80
N ILE A 98 -2.27 -8.84 -14.85
CA ILE A 98 -2.93 -8.67 -13.56
C ILE A 98 -2.13 -7.78 -12.59
N PHE A 99 -0.80 -7.90 -12.60
CA PHE A 99 0.07 -7.09 -11.73
C PHE A 99 0.49 -5.75 -12.35
N ALA A 100 0.14 -5.47 -13.61
CA ALA A 100 0.30 -4.15 -14.21
C ALA A 100 -0.74 -3.14 -13.68
N VAL A 101 -0.52 -1.86 -13.95
CA VAL A 101 -1.55 -0.82 -13.75
C VAL A 101 -2.41 -0.76 -15.00
N PRO A 102 -3.75 -0.85 -14.91
CA PRO A 102 -4.63 -0.74 -16.07
C PRO A 102 -4.41 0.58 -16.82
N GLU A 103 -4.29 0.51 -18.15
CA GLU A 103 -4.02 1.67 -19.01
C GLU A 103 -5.14 2.72 -18.91
N ASN A 104 -6.40 2.26 -18.83
CA ASN A 104 -7.56 3.14 -18.65
C ASN A 104 -7.41 4.00 -17.40
N LEU A 105 -7.07 3.38 -16.27
CA LEU A 105 -6.86 4.07 -15.00
C LEU A 105 -5.70 5.07 -15.10
N ALA A 106 -4.56 4.66 -15.68
CA ALA A 106 -3.40 5.52 -15.85
C ALA A 106 -3.75 6.75 -16.70
N SER A 107 -4.41 6.53 -17.85
CA SER A 107 -4.79 7.61 -18.76
C SER A 107 -5.77 8.62 -18.13
N GLU A 108 -6.71 8.15 -17.31
CA GLU A 108 -7.70 9.02 -16.67
C GLU A 108 -7.05 9.83 -15.55
N VAL A 109 -6.15 9.22 -14.78
CA VAL A 109 -5.35 9.94 -13.78
C VAL A 109 -4.47 11.00 -14.46
N ASP A 110 -3.83 10.66 -15.58
CA ASP A 110 -2.98 11.59 -16.32
C ASP A 110 -3.77 12.80 -16.84
N LYS A 111 -4.97 12.59 -17.40
CA LYS A 111 -5.85 13.70 -17.82
C LYS A 111 -6.19 14.61 -16.65
N ILE A 112 -6.64 14.05 -15.52
CA ILE A 112 -7.02 14.83 -14.33
C ILE A 112 -5.80 15.60 -13.77
N VAL A 113 -4.62 14.99 -13.78
CA VAL A 113 -3.37 15.64 -13.35
C VAL A 113 -3.02 16.80 -14.28
N GLN A 114 -3.13 16.61 -15.60
CA GLN A 114 -2.87 17.66 -16.59
C GLN A 114 -3.86 18.82 -16.47
N GLU A 115 -5.15 18.54 -16.27
CA GLU A 115 -6.18 19.57 -16.08
C GLU A 115 -5.88 20.44 -14.85
N ARG A 116 -5.59 19.83 -13.70
CA ARG A 116 -5.19 20.58 -12.49
C ARG A 116 -3.91 21.38 -12.68
N GLN A 117 -2.96 20.89 -13.49
CA GLN A 117 -1.75 21.63 -13.80
C GLN A 117 -2.07 22.86 -14.67
N ARG A 118 -2.96 22.73 -15.66
CA ARG A 118 -3.41 23.86 -16.50
C ARG A 118 -4.17 24.92 -15.70
N GLU A 119 -5.06 24.52 -14.78
CA GLU A 119 -5.76 25.46 -13.88
C GLU A 119 -4.80 26.30 -13.03
N LYS A 120 -3.72 25.70 -12.53
CA LYS A 120 -2.67 26.43 -11.78
C LYS A 120 -1.92 27.45 -12.64
N VAL A 121 -1.72 27.16 -13.92
CA VAL A 121 -1.06 28.08 -14.87
C VAL A 121 -1.99 29.24 -15.20
N ILE A 122 -3.27 28.99 -15.51
CA ILE A 122 -4.24 30.04 -15.89
C ILE A 122 -4.53 31.00 -14.73
N MET A 123 -4.61 30.50 -13.49
CA MET A 123 -4.74 31.34 -12.28
C MET A 123 -3.53 32.28 -12.07
N THR A 124 -2.36 31.94 -12.61
CA THR A 124 -1.16 32.78 -12.54
C THR A 124 -1.16 33.89 -13.61
N GLU A 125 -1.86 33.67 -14.73
CA GLU A 125 -1.90 34.58 -15.88
C GLU A 125 -3.04 35.62 -15.82
N GLN A 126 -4.09 35.39 -15.03
CA GLN A 126 -5.27 36.26 -14.97
C GLN A 126 -5.21 37.40 -13.93
N HIS A 127 -4.07 37.65 -13.28
CA HIS A 127 -3.89 38.84 -12.44
C HIS A 127 -2.73 39.76 -12.89
N PRO A 128 -2.79 40.37 -14.09
CA PRO A 128 -1.95 41.51 -14.42
C PRO A 128 -2.68 42.78 -13.98
N GLU A 129 -2.23 43.41 -12.88
CA GLU A 129 -2.32 44.87 -12.61
C GLU A 129 -2.34 45.15 -11.09
N LYS A 130 -1.15 45.46 -10.55
CA LYS A 130 -0.88 46.78 -9.95
C LYS A 130 0.61 46.89 -9.65
N LEU A 131 1.21 47.95 -10.19
CA LEU A 131 2.58 48.42 -9.96
C LEU A 131 2.92 48.45 -8.46
N SER A 132 3.96 47.73 -8.05
CA SER A 132 5.05 48.24 -7.19
C SER A 132 6.09 47.13 -6.94
N VAL A 133 7.30 47.38 -7.46
CA VAL A 133 8.58 46.71 -7.16
C VAL A 133 8.67 45.20 -7.50
N PRO A 134 9.67 44.76 -8.30
CA PRO A 134 9.93 43.34 -8.50
C PRO A 134 10.48 42.71 -7.21
N SER A 135 9.59 42.32 -6.29
CA SER A 135 9.93 41.27 -5.35
C SER A 135 9.87 39.98 -6.14
N GLU A 136 11.05 39.49 -6.52
CA GLU A 136 11.30 38.15 -7.03
C GLU A 136 10.31 37.18 -6.37
N LYS A 137 9.41 36.59 -7.17
CA LYS A 137 8.56 35.49 -6.73
C LYS A 137 9.52 34.38 -6.34
N GLN A 138 9.80 34.30 -5.04
CA GLN A 138 10.75 33.37 -4.46
C GLN A 138 10.24 31.97 -4.77
N VAL A 139 10.83 31.35 -5.79
CA VAL A 139 10.65 29.93 -6.04
C VAL A 139 11.31 29.25 -4.85
N HIS A 140 10.51 28.79 -3.89
CA HIS A 140 11.02 27.99 -2.78
C HIS A 140 11.43 26.63 -3.34
N PHE A 141 12.63 26.55 -3.90
CA PHE A 141 13.30 25.29 -4.10
C PHE A 141 13.62 24.73 -2.71
N CYS A 142 12.96 23.62 -2.36
CA CYS A 142 13.40 22.83 -1.22
C CYS A 142 14.80 22.30 -1.55
N ARG A 143 15.82 22.79 -0.84
CA ARG A 143 17.14 22.17 -0.86
C ARG A 143 16.99 20.75 -0.30
N PRO A 144 17.59 19.72 -0.92
CA PRO A 144 17.66 18.40 -0.32
C PRO A 144 18.28 18.49 1.07
N ILE A 145 17.61 17.92 2.08
CA ILE A 145 18.10 17.91 3.46
C ILE A 145 19.32 17.00 3.53
N GLU A 146 20.40 17.49 4.13
CA GLU A 146 21.61 16.69 4.30
C GLU A 146 21.40 15.62 5.38
N THR A 147 22.01 14.44 5.24
CA THR A 147 21.76 13.30 6.13
C THR A 147 22.02 13.63 7.61
N GLY A 148 23.06 14.40 7.91
CA GLY A 148 23.37 14.82 9.29
C GLY A 148 22.36 15.82 9.88
N GLU A 149 21.77 16.68 9.04
CA GLU A 149 20.68 17.59 9.42
C GLU A 149 19.40 16.80 9.72
N TYR A 150 19.09 15.82 8.87
CA TYR A 150 17.96 14.91 9.08
C TYR A 150 18.09 14.14 10.40
N GLU A 151 19.26 13.53 10.67
CA GLU A 151 19.47 12.78 11.91
C GLU A 151 19.32 13.65 13.16
N THR A 152 19.79 14.90 13.09
CA THR A 152 19.66 15.85 14.19
C THR A 152 18.21 16.28 14.42
N GLN A 153 17.47 16.58 13.34
CA GLN A 153 16.04 16.89 13.42
C GLN A 153 15.22 15.68 13.91
N ASN A 154 15.60 14.48 13.50
CA ASN A 154 14.94 13.23 13.87
C ASN A 154 15.12 12.90 15.36
N ARG A 155 16.27 13.26 15.96
CA ARG A 155 16.50 13.09 17.42
C ARG A 155 15.47 13.84 18.28
N HIS A 156 15.05 15.02 17.84
CA HIS A 156 14.07 15.86 18.56
C HIS A 156 12.65 15.78 17.98
N LEU A 157 12.40 14.83 17.07
CA LEU A 157 11.14 14.75 16.31
C LEU A 157 9.92 14.68 17.23
N ASN A 158 9.98 13.86 18.28
CA ASN A 158 8.86 13.70 19.20
C ASN A 158 8.62 14.95 20.06
N GLU A 159 9.68 15.62 20.51
CA GLU A 159 9.61 16.86 21.30
C GLU A 159 9.03 18.00 20.45
N ASN A 160 9.58 18.21 19.25
CA ASN A 160 9.10 19.20 18.29
C ASN A 160 7.63 18.96 17.88
N LEU A 161 7.23 17.68 17.77
CA LEU A 161 5.86 17.32 17.44
C LEU A 161 4.89 17.59 18.60
N LEU A 162 5.32 17.35 19.84
CA LEU A 162 4.54 17.67 21.04
C LEU A 162 4.37 19.18 21.18
N GLU A 163 5.44 19.96 20.99
CA GLU A 163 5.39 21.43 21.01
C GLU A 163 4.45 21.97 19.93
N LEU A 164 4.52 21.42 18.71
CA LEU A 164 3.62 21.81 17.62
C LEU A 164 2.16 21.48 17.94
N LEU A 165 1.89 20.33 18.57
CA LEU A 165 0.54 19.95 19.00
C LEU A 165 0.01 20.88 20.09
N GLU A 166 0.85 21.24 21.04
CA GLU A 166 0.52 22.18 22.10
C GLU A 166 0.19 23.56 21.53
N GLN A 167 1.03 24.09 20.63
CA GLN A 167 0.78 25.35 19.93
C GLN A 167 -0.54 25.35 19.15
N ILE A 168 -0.87 24.28 18.44
CA ILE A 168 -2.14 24.18 17.70
C ILE A 168 -3.34 24.17 18.66
N CYS A 169 -3.20 23.54 19.83
CA CYS A 169 -4.25 23.47 20.83
C CYS A 169 -4.45 24.81 21.55
N THR A 170 -3.37 25.53 21.88
CA THR A 170 -3.41 26.77 22.65
C THR A 170 -3.64 28.03 21.81
N ASP A 171 -3.44 27.98 20.48
CA ASP A 171 -3.60 29.16 19.62
C ASP A 171 -5.06 29.67 19.58
N GLU A 172 -5.32 30.83 20.17
CA GLU A 172 -6.65 31.45 20.23
C GLU A 172 -7.12 32.02 18.87
N ASN A 173 -6.21 32.20 17.90
CA ASN A 173 -6.55 32.71 16.57
C ASN A 173 -7.11 31.63 15.64
N LEU A 174 -7.05 30.35 16.05
CA LEU A 174 -7.59 29.23 15.28
C LEU A 174 -9.01 28.88 15.71
N SER A 175 -9.92 28.84 14.75
CA SER A 175 -11.25 28.29 14.97
C SER A 175 -11.18 26.79 15.33
N ILE A 176 -12.18 26.31 16.07
CA ILE A 176 -12.29 24.90 16.47
C ILE A 176 -12.25 23.95 15.25
N ALA A 177 -12.81 24.37 14.12
CA ALA A 177 -12.78 23.62 12.87
C ALA A 177 -11.35 23.50 12.30
N GLU A 178 -10.57 24.58 12.35
CA GLU A 178 -9.20 24.59 11.85
C GLU A 178 -8.23 23.85 12.78
N LYS A 179 -8.40 23.96 14.10
CA LYS A 179 -7.69 23.13 15.08
C LYS A 179 -7.91 21.64 14.80
N ARG A 180 -9.17 21.21 14.63
CA ARG A 180 -9.52 19.82 14.27
C ARG A 180 -8.90 19.40 12.94
N ARG A 181 -8.90 20.27 11.92
CA ARG A 181 -8.31 19.96 10.61
C ARG A 181 -6.80 19.76 10.69
N ARG A 182 -6.10 20.59 11.47
CA ARG A 182 -4.63 20.51 11.64
C ARG A 182 -4.23 19.31 12.49
N LEU A 183 -4.93 19.06 13.59
CA LEU A 183 -4.70 17.89 14.44
C LEU A 183 -4.90 16.57 13.66
N LYS A 184 -5.92 16.47 12.81
CA LYS A 184 -6.12 15.28 11.96
C LYS A 184 -4.89 14.93 11.12
N LYS A 185 -4.15 15.93 10.59
CA LYS A 185 -2.94 15.68 9.80
C LYS A 185 -1.84 15.03 10.62
N VAL A 186 -1.71 15.41 11.89
CA VAL A 186 -0.73 14.83 12.82
C VAL A 186 -1.14 13.43 13.27
N PHE A 187 -2.43 13.24 13.60
CA PHE A 187 -2.96 11.95 14.02
C PHE A 187 -2.96 10.90 12.90
N ILE A 188 -3.22 11.28 11.64
CA ILE A 188 -3.12 10.36 10.49
C ILE A 188 -1.69 9.83 10.32
N PHE A 189 -0.68 10.66 10.60
CA PHE A 189 0.73 10.28 10.50
C PHE A 189 1.13 9.26 11.58
N LYS A 190 0.76 9.52 12.85
CA LYS A 190 1.02 8.57 13.95
C LYS A 190 0.14 7.32 13.89
N PHE A 191 -1.08 7.38 13.36
CA PHE A 191 -1.93 6.19 13.22
C PHE A 191 -1.37 5.22 12.16
N LEU A 192 -0.75 5.73 11.10
CA LEU A 192 -0.01 4.90 10.15
C LEU A 192 1.24 4.28 10.79
N GLU A 193 1.99 5.05 11.60
CA GLU A 193 3.16 4.54 12.32
C GLU A 193 2.80 3.51 13.39
N LEU A 194 1.70 3.70 14.12
CA LEU A 194 1.16 2.74 15.08
C LEU A 194 0.68 1.47 14.39
N ILE A 195 0.04 1.58 13.22
CA ILE A 195 -0.35 0.43 12.40
C ILE A 195 0.91 -0.30 11.89
N VAL A 196 1.95 0.43 11.46
CA VAL A 196 3.21 -0.17 11.00
C VAL A 196 3.97 -0.83 12.17
N LEU A 197 3.97 -0.23 13.36
CA LEU A 197 4.56 -0.80 14.58
C LEU A 197 3.76 -1.98 15.11
N LEU A 198 2.43 -1.93 15.10
CA LEU A 198 1.56 -3.06 15.46
C LEU A 198 1.73 -4.22 14.48
N ILE A 199 1.81 -3.94 13.17
CA ILE A 199 2.12 -4.96 12.15
C ILE A 199 3.55 -5.51 12.34
N SER A 200 4.50 -4.69 12.80
CA SER A 200 5.87 -5.14 13.09
C SER A 200 5.96 -5.97 14.38
N PHE A 201 5.20 -5.60 15.43
CA PHE A 201 5.12 -6.34 16.69
C PHE A 201 4.40 -7.70 16.52
N SER A 202 3.34 -7.75 15.70
CA SER A 202 2.65 -9.00 15.37
C SER A 202 3.50 -9.96 14.51
N VAL A 203 4.57 -9.47 13.88
CA VAL A 203 5.47 -10.29 13.05
C VAL A 203 6.74 -10.71 13.80
N LEU A 204 7.10 -10.05 14.91
CA LEU A 204 8.34 -10.33 15.66
C LEU A 204 8.15 -11.13 16.96
N PHE A 205 6.91 -11.44 17.36
CA PHE A 205 6.64 -12.28 18.55
C PHE A 205 5.63 -13.39 18.21
N PRO A 206 6.09 -14.59 17.78
CA PRO A 206 5.27 -15.78 17.93
C PRO A 206 5.13 -16.09 19.42
N ILE A 207 3.88 -16.35 19.81
CA ILE A 207 3.45 -16.70 21.16
C ILE A 207 4.29 -17.86 21.69
N ASP A 208 5.02 -17.64 22.78
CA ASP A 208 5.38 -18.70 23.71
C ASP A 208 4.90 -18.36 25.13
N GLN A 209 4.16 -19.33 25.63
CA GLN A 209 3.54 -19.59 26.93
C GLN A 209 3.74 -18.64 28.14
N ASN A 210 2.61 -18.43 28.82
CA ASN A 210 2.46 -18.24 30.27
C ASN A 210 3.26 -17.12 30.95
N VAL A 211 2.66 -15.93 31.06
CA VAL A 211 2.77 -15.11 32.29
C VAL A 211 1.47 -14.33 32.52
N SER A 212 0.72 -14.75 33.54
CA SER A 212 -0.25 -13.93 34.27
C SER A 212 0.47 -12.70 34.83
N PHE A 213 0.05 -11.47 34.54
CA PHE A 213 0.18 -10.34 35.49
C PHE A 213 -0.67 -9.15 35.03
N MET A 214 -1.70 -8.87 35.84
CA MET A 214 -2.23 -7.56 36.22
C MET A 214 -2.30 -6.44 35.17
N LEU A 215 -3.51 -6.18 34.67
CA LEU A 215 -3.99 -4.79 34.66
C LEU A 215 -4.15 -4.35 36.13
N PRO A 216 -3.69 -3.15 36.49
CA PRO A 216 -4.68 -2.19 36.93
C PRO A 216 -4.38 -0.76 36.46
N CYS A 217 -5.41 0.08 36.62
CA CYS A 217 -5.36 1.53 36.73
C CYS A 217 -5.24 2.32 35.42
N ILE A 218 -6.42 2.62 34.86
CA ILE A 218 -6.72 3.97 34.40
C ILE A 218 -7.99 4.41 35.14
N GLU A 219 -7.80 4.98 36.33
CA GLU A 219 -8.70 5.98 36.91
C GLU A 219 -7.92 7.29 37.00
N LEU A 220 -8.64 8.37 36.68
CA LEU A 220 -8.26 9.79 36.53
C LEU A 220 -7.63 10.19 35.19
#